data_AF-A0A935NVA9-F1
#
_entry.id   AF-A0A935NVA9-F1
#
_cell.length_a   1.000
_cell.length_b   1.000
_cell.length_c   1.000
_cell.angle_alpha   90.00
_cell.angle_beta   90.00
_cell.angle_gamma   90.00
#
_symmetry.space_group_name_H-M   'P 1'
#
loop_
_entity.id
_entity.type
_entity.pdbx_description
1 polymer ?
#
loop_
_entity_poly.entity_id
_entity_poly.type
_entity_poly.pdbx_seq_one_letter_code
_entity_poly.pdbx_strand_id
1 'polypeptide(L)'
;MVTVRRIALACLASLASLALAAAPAHAQSKKLAQARAAVEKVRYDQAQELLADALREGGQPRQAVLEIYTLAASTAVVMGQTELAEQFYRRLLSIHPEAKLEEGLAPKFKQPFNAAVAYVDAHGAVRARARRLPSGEVEVVVESDPLKMVDAVALATGSAEPSQFDADRRAILPAPGEASAGELVLLDDRRNQLVVLATPVDALASVTVTDAPPSVGPSGPGLMRTWWVWAIPSGVALAVGIGAGMSASSASDDLTEGLENRTLFYDDAKDLRDKVSSRSTIANVSFATAGVFAVAAGVVWFTRPKGSAPRTAVLPLVPAGREGGLGLMLSGTLP
;
A
#
# COMPACT_ATOMS: atom_id res chain seq x y z
N MET A 1 17.23 76.95 6.63
CA MET A 1 16.52 76.00 7.50
C MET A 1 15.22 75.44 6.87
N VAL A 2 15.19 75.10 5.57
CA VAL A 2 13.97 74.55 4.91
C VAL A 2 14.26 73.33 4.00
N THR A 3 15.53 72.93 3.80
CA THR A 3 15.92 71.94 2.78
C THR A 3 16.20 70.52 3.27
N VAL A 4 16.01 70.19 4.55
CA VAL A 4 16.38 68.87 5.10
C VAL A 4 15.19 67.90 5.23
N ARG A 5 13.94 68.38 5.07
CA ARG A 5 12.73 67.58 5.38
C ARG A 5 12.13 66.81 4.19
N ARG A 6 12.74 66.85 3.00
CA ARG A 6 12.19 66.24 1.77
C ARG A 6 12.89 64.94 1.32
N ILE A 7 13.97 64.52 1.97
CA ILE A 7 14.73 63.32 1.57
C ILE A 7 14.31 62.06 2.36
N ALA A 8 13.62 62.22 3.50
CA ALA A 8 13.20 61.09 4.34
C ALA A 8 11.89 60.39 3.89
N LEU A 9 11.17 60.92 2.88
CA LEU A 9 9.90 60.34 2.41
C LEU A 9 10.00 59.54 1.10
N ALA A 10 11.19 59.45 0.49
CA ALA A 10 11.39 58.76 -0.79
C ALA A 10 11.96 57.33 -0.68
N CYS A 11 12.32 56.87 0.53
CA CYS A 11 12.91 55.53 0.75
C CYS A 11 11.98 54.51 1.42
N LEU A 12 10.77 54.91 1.84
CA LEU A 12 9.81 54.03 2.53
C LEU A 12 8.64 53.55 1.65
N ALA A 13 8.65 53.89 0.37
CA ALA A 13 7.62 53.47 -0.60
C ALA A 13 8.11 52.44 -1.64
N SER A 14 9.39 52.04 -1.59
CA SER A 14 10.01 51.18 -2.62
C SER A 14 10.32 49.75 -2.16
N LEU A 15 9.96 49.39 -0.91
CA LEU A 15 10.27 48.08 -0.30
C LEU A 15 9.01 47.26 0.03
N ALA A 16 7.87 47.59 -0.58
CA ALA A 16 6.60 46.86 -0.42
C ALA A 16 6.13 46.16 -1.72
N SER A 17 6.90 46.22 -2.81
CA SER A 17 6.38 45.91 -4.16
C SER A 17 6.92 44.64 -4.83
N LEU A 18 7.79 43.82 -4.22
CA LEU A 18 8.42 42.72 -4.97
C LEU A 18 8.66 41.44 -4.17
N ALA A 19 7.63 41.00 -3.45
CA ALA A 19 7.53 39.62 -3.01
C ALA A 19 6.10 39.10 -3.25
N LEU A 20 5.58 39.30 -4.48
CA LEU A 20 4.71 38.28 -5.06
C LEU A 20 5.60 37.05 -5.23
N ALA A 21 5.78 36.31 -4.15
CA ALA A 21 6.15 34.92 -4.25
C ALA A 21 5.13 34.33 -5.22
N ALA A 22 5.61 33.94 -6.39
CA ALA A 22 4.88 33.04 -7.28
C ALA A 22 4.75 31.74 -6.51
N ALA A 23 3.86 31.72 -5.51
CA ALA A 23 3.30 30.50 -5.00
C ALA A 23 2.83 29.80 -6.27
N PRO A 24 3.42 28.64 -6.63
CA PRO A 24 2.98 27.91 -7.80
C PRO A 24 1.46 27.89 -7.68
N ALA A 25 0.80 28.53 -8.65
CA ALA A 25 -0.64 28.55 -8.74
C ALA A 25 -1.00 27.12 -9.07
N HIS A 26 -1.00 26.28 -8.03
CA HIS A 26 -1.50 24.93 -8.06
C HIS A 26 -2.90 25.13 -8.59
N ALA A 27 -3.09 24.79 -9.85
CA ALA A 27 -4.33 25.02 -10.55
C ALA A 27 -5.37 24.15 -9.86
N GLN A 28 -5.99 24.70 -8.81
CA GLN A 28 -7.09 24.06 -8.13
C GLN A 28 -8.11 23.78 -9.22
N SER A 29 -8.53 22.52 -9.33
CA SER A 29 -9.44 22.16 -10.40
C SER A 29 -10.69 23.03 -10.29
N LYS A 30 -11.10 23.59 -11.43
CA LYS A 30 -12.33 24.39 -11.51
C LYS A 30 -13.52 23.60 -10.96
N LYS A 31 -13.50 22.27 -11.13
CA LYS A 31 -14.50 21.32 -10.62
C LYS A 31 -14.53 21.25 -9.10
N LEU A 32 -13.39 21.15 -8.42
CA LEU A 32 -13.36 21.18 -6.95
C LEU A 32 -13.88 22.51 -6.40
N ALA A 33 -13.49 23.64 -7.00
CA ALA A 33 -14.03 24.95 -6.61
C ALA A 33 -15.55 25.04 -6.81
N GLN A 34 -16.06 24.52 -7.92
CA GLN A 34 -17.50 24.44 -8.18
C GLN A 34 -18.22 23.50 -7.20
N ALA A 35 -17.61 22.37 -6.85
CA ALA A 35 -18.16 21.43 -5.87
C ALA A 35 -18.31 22.07 -4.49
N ARG A 36 -17.29 22.80 -4.00
CA ARG A 36 -17.36 23.58 -2.76
C ARG A 36 -18.53 24.55 -2.78
N ALA A 37 -18.66 25.32 -3.86
CA ALA A 37 -19.75 26.27 -4.03
C ALA A 37 -21.13 25.59 -4.11
N ALA A 38 -21.22 24.36 -4.64
CA ALA A 38 -22.45 23.58 -4.65
C ALA A 38 -22.82 23.10 -3.24
N VAL A 39 -21.84 22.62 -2.44
CA VAL A 39 -22.04 22.25 -1.03
C VAL A 39 -22.52 23.44 -0.20
N GLU A 40 -21.88 24.61 -0.35
CA GLU A 40 -22.27 25.85 0.33
C GLU A 40 -23.72 26.25 0.01
N LYS A 41 -24.16 26.03 -1.22
CA LYS A 41 -25.53 26.28 -1.68
C LYS A 41 -26.50 25.12 -1.42
N VAL A 42 -26.08 24.11 -0.66
CA VAL A 42 -26.90 22.94 -0.28
C VAL A 42 -27.36 22.14 -1.52
N ARG A 43 -26.58 22.17 -2.61
CA ARG A 43 -26.84 21.43 -3.86
C ARG A 43 -26.03 20.13 -3.89
N TYR A 44 -26.39 19.20 -3.02
CA TYR A 44 -25.60 17.98 -2.77
C TYR A 44 -25.50 17.05 -3.97
N ASP A 45 -26.56 16.89 -4.77
CA ASP A 45 -26.51 16.07 -6.00
C ASP A 45 -25.47 16.62 -6.99
N GLN A 46 -25.52 17.93 -7.23
CA GLN A 46 -24.56 18.62 -8.10
C GLN A 46 -23.14 18.55 -7.54
N ALA A 47 -22.97 18.68 -6.22
CA ALA A 47 -21.66 18.55 -5.58
C ALA A 47 -21.08 17.15 -5.81
N GLN A 48 -21.88 16.09 -5.65
CA GLN A 48 -21.45 14.71 -5.85
C GLN A 48 -20.92 14.48 -7.28
N GLU A 49 -21.65 14.96 -8.30
CA GLU A 49 -21.21 14.88 -9.69
C GLU A 49 -19.90 15.64 -9.94
N LEU A 50 -19.79 16.87 -9.42
CA LEU A 50 -18.60 17.71 -9.59
C LEU A 50 -17.36 17.11 -8.91
N LEU A 51 -17.52 16.47 -7.75
CA LEU A 51 -16.44 15.78 -7.02
C LEU A 51 -15.98 14.53 -7.78
N ALA A 52 -16.91 13.76 -8.35
CA ALA A 52 -16.58 12.61 -9.17
C ALA A 52 -15.85 13.03 -10.47
N ASP A 53 -16.29 14.12 -11.09
CA ASP A 53 -15.60 14.72 -12.24
C ASP A 53 -14.18 15.18 -11.87
N ALA A 54 -14.00 15.82 -10.71
CA ALA A 54 -12.69 16.29 -10.25
C ALA A 54 -11.69 15.13 -10.05
N LEU A 55 -12.14 13.99 -9.52
CA LEU A 55 -11.30 12.78 -9.42
C LEU A 55 -10.98 12.18 -10.80
N ARG A 56 -11.96 12.18 -11.72
CA ARG A 56 -11.81 11.61 -13.07
C ARG A 56 -10.89 12.45 -13.96
N GLU A 57 -10.88 13.77 -13.77
CA GLU A 57 -9.98 14.70 -14.46
C GLU A 57 -8.50 14.36 -14.17
N GLY A 58 -8.23 13.83 -12.98
CA GLY A 58 -6.89 13.36 -12.62
C GLY A 58 -5.93 14.49 -12.24
N GLY A 59 -4.67 14.14 -12.00
CA GLY A 59 -3.60 15.11 -11.76
C GLY A 59 -3.76 15.96 -10.50
N GLN A 60 -4.68 15.62 -9.59
CA GLN A 60 -4.92 16.42 -8.40
C GLN A 60 -3.75 16.26 -7.42
N PRO A 61 -3.27 17.36 -6.78
CA PRO A 61 -2.29 17.26 -5.70
C PRO A 61 -2.90 16.56 -4.49
N ARG A 62 -2.06 15.95 -3.64
CA ARG A 62 -2.52 15.15 -2.48
C ARG A 62 -3.55 15.88 -1.62
N GLN A 63 -3.30 17.15 -1.32
CA GLN A 63 -4.22 17.94 -0.50
C GLN A 63 -5.61 18.08 -1.14
N ALA A 64 -5.69 18.26 -2.46
CA ALA A 64 -6.97 18.34 -3.17
C ALA A 64 -7.68 16.99 -3.18
N VAL A 65 -6.96 15.87 -3.33
CA VAL A 65 -7.54 14.52 -3.25
C VAL A 65 -8.16 14.26 -1.88
N LEU A 66 -7.44 14.59 -0.80
CA LEU A 66 -7.95 14.45 0.57
C LEU A 66 -9.21 15.28 0.80
N GLU A 67 -9.22 16.51 0.29
CA GLU A 67 -10.39 17.39 0.37
C GLU A 67 -11.58 16.85 -0.44
N ILE A 68 -11.34 16.36 -1.67
CA ILE A 68 -12.38 15.75 -2.49
C ILE A 68 -13.02 14.58 -1.76
N TYR A 69 -12.23 13.66 -1.19
CA TYR A 69 -12.80 12.53 -0.43
C TYR A 69 -13.53 12.97 0.84
N THR A 70 -13.04 14.01 1.53
CA THR A 70 -13.70 14.56 2.72
C THR A 70 -15.07 15.16 2.37
N LEU A 71 -15.14 15.97 1.31
CA LEU A 71 -16.39 16.53 0.80
C LEU A 71 -17.33 15.44 0.28
N ALA A 72 -16.82 14.49 -0.50
CA ALA A 72 -17.63 13.41 -1.08
C ALA A 72 -18.25 12.52 0.01
N ALA A 73 -17.49 12.16 1.04
CA ALA A 73 -18.00 11.43 2.20
C ALA A 73 -19.10 12.22 2.93
N SER A 74 -18.85 13.51 3.19
CA SER A 74 -19.79 14.37 3.90
C SER A 74 -21.10 14.57 3.12
N THR A 75 -20.99 14.82 1.81
CA THR A 75 -22.13 14.91 0.90
C THR A 75 -22.93 13.61 0.89
N ALA A 76 -22.27 12.45 0.79
CA ALA A 76 -22.94 11.15 0.85
C ALA A 76 -23.70 10.93 2.18
N VAL A 77 -23.12 11.31 3.32
CA VAL A 77 -23.84 11.25 4.63
C VAL A 77 -25.09 12.13 4.63
N VAL A 78 -25.01 13.35 4.07
CA VAL A 78 -26.17 14.25 4.04
C VAL A 78 -27.28 13.68 3.15
N MET A 79 -26.92 13.01 2.06
CA MET A 79 -27.85 12.35 1.13
C MET A 79 -28.36 10.99 1.63
N GLY A 80 -27.94 10.54 2.82
CA GLY A 80 -28.35 9.24 3.39
C GLY A 80 -27.66 8.03 2.76
N GLN A 81 -26.58 8.23 2.00
CA GLN A 81 -25.81 7.20 1.33
C GLN A 81 -24.66 6.70 2.23
N THR A 82 -25.01 6.03 3.32
CA THR A 82 -24.06 5.65 4.38
C THR A 82 -22.92 4.75 3.89
N GLU A 83 -23.22 3.76 3.06
CA GLU A 83 -22.24 2.81 2.52
C GLU A 83 -21.23 3.52 1.62
N LEU A 84 -21.72 4.48 0.81
CA LEU A 84 -20.86 5.27 -0.07
C LEU A 84 -19.97 6.23 0.74
N ALA A 85 -20.54 6.86 1.78
CA ALA A 85 -19.77 7.69 2.69
C ALA A 85 -18.63 6.91 3.36
N GLU A 86 -18.92 5.69 3.83
CA GLU A 86 -17.91 4.79 4.39
C GLU A 86 -16.80 4.49 3.37
N GLN A 87 -17.14 4.18 2.11
CA GLN A 87 -16.14 3.94 1.08
C GLN A 87 -15.21 5.15 0.85
N PHE A 88 -15.77 6.36 0.85
CA PHE A 88 -14.95 7.58 0.73
C PHE A 88 -14.07 7.81 1.97
N TYR A 89 -14.59 7.57 3.18
CA TYR A 89 -13.77 7.63 4.39
C TYR A 89 -12.67 6.57 4.43
N ARG A 90 -12.92 5.34 3.92
CA ARG A 90 -11.88 4.30 3.81
C ARG A 90 -10.75 4.77 2.89
N ARG A 91 -11.06 5.37 1.73
CA ARG A 91 -10.07 5.94 0.82
C ARG A 91 -9.30 7.09 1.47
N LEU A 92 -10.00 8.01 2.14
CA LEU A 92 -9.39 9.11 2.88
C LEU A 92 -8.39 8.61 3.93
N LEU A 93 -8.81 7.69 4.80
CA LEU A 93 -8.00 7.15 5.90
C LEU A 93 -6.87 6.24 5.40
N SER A 94 -7.03 5.58 4.25
CA SER A 94 -5.95 4.81 3.62
C SER A 94 -4.80 5.72 3.15
N ILE A 95 -5.08 6.97 2.79
CA ILE A 95 -4.08 7.95 2.36
C ILE A 95 -3.56 8.81 3.53
N HIS A 96 -4.43 9.15 4.47
CA HIS A 96 -4.15 9.99 5.62
C HIS A 96 -4.75 9.36 6.90
N PRO A 97 -4.03 8.41 7.53
CA PRO A 97 -4.53 7.67 8.69
C PRO A 97 -4.83 8.56 9.90
N GLU A 98 -4.24 9.75 9.96
CA GLU A 98 -4.44 10.72 11.03
C GLU A 98 -5.64 11.66 10.79
N ALA A 99 -6.39 11.48 9.70
CA ALA A 99 -7.59 12.28 9.44
C ALA A 99 -8.57 12.14 10.60
N LYS A 100 -9.17 13.26 11.02
CA LYS A 100 -10.17 13.32 12.08
C LYS A 100 -11.40 14.08 11.57
N LEU A 101 -12.57 13.66 12.04
CA LEU A 101 -13.79 14.45 11.88
C LEU A 101 -13.70 15.71 12.74
N GLU A 102 -14.30 16.80 12.25
CA GLU A 102 -14.46 18.03 13.03
C GLU A 102 -15.27 17.76 14.30
N GLU A 103 -14.87 18.41 15.39
CA GLU A 103 -15.59 18.34 16.66
C GLU A 103 -16.99 18.94 16.50
N GLY A 104 -18.00 18.33 17.14
CA GLY A 104 -19.38 18.81 17.07
C GLY A 104 -20.17 18.34 15.84
N LEU A 105 -19.59 17.59 14.90
CA LEU A 105 -20.36 16.97 13.82
C LEU A 105 -21.45 16.04 14.36
N ALA A 106 -22.59 16.04 13.66
CA ALA A 106 -23.76 15.25 14.04
C ALA A 106 -23.40 13.74 14.11
N PRO A 107 -24.02 12.96 15.02
CA PRO A 107 -23.71 11.55 15.21
C PRO A 107 -23.72 10.71 13.92
N LYS A 108 -24.58 11.06 12.95
CA LYS A 108 -24.67 10.37 11.65
C LYS A 108 -23.39 10.39 10.80
N PHE A 109 -22.50 11.36 10.99
CA PHE A 109 -21.20 11.38 10.31
C PHE A 109 -20.20 10.43 10.95
N LYS A 110 -20.31 10.22 12.26
CA LYS A 110 -19.36 9.43 13.05
C LYS A 110 -19.45 7.94 12.72
N GLN A 111 -20.64 7.42 12.46
CA GLN A 111 -20.84 6.00 12.19
C GLN A 111 -20.04 5.49 10.97
N PRO A 112 -20.21 6.02 9.74
CA PRO A 112 -19.44 5.56 8.58
C PRO A 112 -17.94 5.85 8.71
N PHE A 113 -17.57 6.94 9.38
CA PHE A 113 -16.17 7.25 9.66
C PHE A 113 -15.53 6.21 10.59
N ASN A 114 -16.18 5.86 11.70
CA ASN A 114 -15.68 4.85 12.65
C ASN A 114 -15.60 3.45 11.99
N ALA A 115 -16.54 3.11 11.11
CA ALA A 115 -16.47 1.88 10.33
C ALA A 115 -15.25 1.87 9.39
N ALA A 116 -14.96 3.01 8.76
CA ALA A 116 -13.76 3.18 7.94
C ALA A 116 -12.45 3.12 8.77
N VAL A 117 -12.43 3.70 9.97
CA VAL A 117 -11.30 3.57 10.93
C VAL A 117 -11.07 2.10 11.26
N ALA A 118 -12.11 1.37 11.68
CA ALA A 118 -12.00 -0.05 12.01
C ALA A 118 -11.49 -0.87 10.82
N TYR A 119 -11.90 -0.53 9.59
CA TYR A 119 -11.38 -1.17 8.38
C TYR A 119 -9.88 -0.92 8.18
N VAL A 120 -9.42 0.34 8.29
CA VAL A 120 -8.01 0.70 8.11
C VAL A 120 -7.15 0.15 9.25
N ASP A 121 -7.65 0.08 10.48
CA ASP A 121 -6.95 -0.58 11.60
C ASP A 121 -6.72 -2.07 11.31
N ALA A 122 -7.70 -2.74 10.70
CA ALA A 122 -7.61 -4.16 10.38
C ALA A 122 -6.74 -4.48 9.14
N HIS A 123 -6.76 -3.61 8.12
CA HIS A 123 -6.11 -3.88 6.83
C HIS A 123 -4.84 -3.06 6.59
N GLY A 124 -4.59 -2.05 7.42
CA GLY A 124 -3.52 -1.07 7.25
C GLY A 124 -3.89 0.09 6.33
N ALA A 125 -2.95 1.01 6.17
CA ALA A 125 -3.02 2.14 5.24
C ALA A 125 -2.13 1.91 4.02
N VAL A 126 -2.19 2.82 3.04
CA VAL A 126 -1.23 2.86 1.93
C VAL A 126 0.16 3.16 2.48
N ARG A 127 1.11 2.26 2.25
CA ARG A 127 2.53 2.41 2.63
C ARG A 127 3.42 1.97 1.49
N ALA A 128 4.46 2.74 1.26
CA ALA A 128 5.51 2.40 0.31
C ALA A 128 6.86 2.82 0.87
N ARG A 129 7.89 2.15 0.37
CA ARG A 129 9.28 2.40 0.72
C ARG A 129 10.03 2.74 -0.55
N ALA A 130 10.82 3.81 -0.49
CA ALA A 130 11.78 4.16 -1.52
C ALA A 130 13.19 3.80 -1.04
N ARG A 131 13.99 3.17 -1.91
CA ARG A 131 15.40 2.84 -1.67
C ARG A 131 16.20 3.19 -2.92
N ARG A 132 17.38 3.80 -2.73
CA ARG A 132 18.32 4.01 -3.82
C ARG A 132 19.12 2.74 -4.09
N LEU A 133 19.23 2.38 -5.36
CA LEU A 133 20.00 1.23 -5.86
C LEU A 133 21.46 1.64 -6.09
N PRO A 134 22.41 0.68 -6.10
CA PRO A 134 23.82 0.97 -6.44
C PRO A 134 24.02 1.57 -7.85
N SER A 135 23.06 1.39 -8.76
CA SER A 135 23.02 2.03 -10.08
C SER A 135 22.74 3.52 -10.03
N GLY A 136 22.33 4.06 -8.87
CA GLY A 136 21.85 5.42 -8.68
C GLY A 136 20.33 5.56 -8.80
N GLU A 137 19.65 4.62 -9.46
CA GLU A 137 18.19 4.60 -9.61
C GLU A 137 17.47 4.48 -8.26
N VAL A 138 16.20 4.88 -8.23
CA VAL A 138 15.35 4.76 -7.04
C VAL A 138 14.33 3.65 -7.25
N GLU A 139 14.44 2.58 -6.46
CA GLU A 139 13.43 1.54 -6.36
C GLU A 139 12.35 2.00 -5.37
N VAL A 140 11.09 1.96 -5.80
CA VAL A 140 9.92 2.19 -4.94
C VAL A 140 9.13 0.89 -4.87
N VAL A 141 8.81 0.46 -3.65
CA VAL A 141 8.04 -0.76 -3.38
C VAL A 141 6.81 -0.41 -2.56
N VAL A 142 5.61 -0.78 -3.04
CA VAL A 142 4.37 -0.61 -2.29
C VAL A 142 4.19 -1.77 -1.32
N GLU A 143 4.42 -1.50 -0.03
CA GLU A 143 4.34 -2.50 1.05
C GLU A 143 2.90 -2.87 1.39
N SER A 144 1.99 -1.90 1.35
CA SER A 144 0.58 -2.06 1.73
C SER A 144 -0.26 -1.12 0.88
N ASP A 145 -1.30 -1.68 0.26
CA ASP A 145 -2.34 -0.93 -0.44
C ASP A 145 -3.62 -1.78 -0.46
N PRO A 146 -4.41 -1.74 0.62
CA PRO A 146 -5.56 -2.63 0.80
C PRO A 146 -6.70 -2.33 -0.17
N LEU A 147 -6.78 -1.08 -0.65
CA LEU A 147 -7.82 -0.61 -1.56
C LEU A 147 -7.37 -0.63 -3.03
N LYS A 148 -6.14 -1.05 -3.33
CA LYS A 148 -5.56 -1.09 -4.69
C LYS A 148 -5.66 0.27 -5.38
N MET A 149 -5.32 1.33 -4.64
CA MET A 149 -5.40 2.71 -5.13
C MET A 149 -4.14 3.13 -5.90
N VAL A 150 -2.99 2.52 -5.63
CA VAL A 150 -1.72 2.91 -6.22
C VAL A 150 -1.52 2.20 -7.56
N ASP A 151 -1.36 2.98 -8.63
CA ASP A 151 -1.14 2.48 -10.01
C ASP A 151 0.28 2.79 -10.51
N ALA A 152 0.80 3.98 -10.17
CA ALA A 152 2.10 4.44 -10.66
C ALA A 152 2.84 5.30 -9.63
N VAL A 153 4.11 5.61 -9.92
CA VAL A 153 4.96 6.51 -9.15
C VAL A 153 5.70 7.49 -10.05
N ALA A 154 5.86 8.72 -9.60
CA ALA A 154 6.58 9.76 -10.35
C ALA A 154 7.43 10.65 -9.43
N LEU A 155 8.35 11.42 -10.02
CA LEU A 155 9.06 12.51 -9.32
C LEU A 155 8.15 13.75 -9.29
N ALA A 156 7.96 14.35 -8.12
CA ALA A 156 7.07 15.50 -7.95
C ALA A 156 7.49 16.73 -8.78
N THR A 157 8.79 16.93 -8.96
CA THR A 157 9.39 18.10 -9.62
C THR A 157 9.79 17.85 -11.07
N GLY A 158 9.52 16.66 -11.61
CA GLY A 158 9.96 16.26 -12.95
C GLY A 158 8.82 16.13 -13.95
N SER A 159 9.09 16.47 -15.21
CA SER A 159 8.26 16.09 -16.36
C SER A 159 8.45 14.61 -16.76
N ALA A 160 9.15 13.83 -15.94
CA ALA A 160 9.35 12.41 -16.21
C ALA A 160 8.00 11.71 -16.25
N GLU A 161 7.82 10.82 -17.22
CA GLU A 161 6.61 10.00 -17.28
C GLU A 161 6.51 9.13 -16.03
N PRO A 162 5.30 8.99 -15.44
CA PRO A 162 5.10 8.08 -14.33
C PRO A 162 5.54 6.66 -14.67
N SER A 163 6.26 6.02 -13.76
CA SER A 163 6.64 4.62 -13.85
C SER A 163 5.55 3.75 -13.22
N GLN A 164 5.02 2.79 -13.97
CA GLN A 164 4.02 1.85 -13.47
C GLN A 164 4.66 0.79 -12.57
N PHE A 165 3.90 0.31 -11.58
CA PHE A 165 4.33 -0.80 -10.74
C PHE A 165 4.18 -2.14 -11.48
N ASP A 166 5.16 -3.03 -11.30
CA ASP A 166 5.11 -4.39 -11.81
C ASP A 166 4.21 -5.31 -10.95
N ALA A 167 4.19 -6.60 -11.30
CA ALA A 167 3.41 -7.62 -10.57
C ALA A 167 3.83 -7.77 -9.09
N ASP A 168 5.09 -7.46 -8.78
CA ASP A 168 5.65 -7.49 -7.42
C ASP A 168 5.48 -6.15 -6.68
N ARG A 169 4.70 -5.22 -7.26
CA ARG A 169 4.47 -3.86 -6.76
C ARG A 169 5.76 -3.06 -6.60
N ARG A 170 6.68 -3.21 -7.56
CA ARG A 170 7.93 -2.47 -7.64
C ARG A 170 7.95 -1.58 -8.87
N ALA A 171 8.58 -0.42 -8.73
CA ALA A 171 8.87 0.47 -9.83
C ALA A 171 10.27 1.05 -9.65
N ILE A 172 11.01 1.14 -10.76
CA ILE A 172 12.36 1.71 -10.77
C ILE A 172 12.27 3.05 -11.50
N LEU A 173 12.66 4.12 -10.82
CA LEU A 173 12.73 5.45 -11.40
C LEU A 173 14.19 5.86 -11.62
N PRO A 174 14.49 6.62 -12.69
CA PRO A 174 15.78 7.25 -12.82
C PRO A 174 16.03 8.17 -11.62
N ALA A 175 17.28 8.21 -11.16
CA ALA A 175 17.68 9.08 -10.06
C ALA A 175 17.33 10.54 -10.42
N PRO A 176 16.69 11.31 -9.52
CA PRO A 176 16.75 12.76 -9.66
C PRO A 176 18.24 13.14 -9.65
N GLY A 177 18.67 13.97 -10.60
CA GLY A 177 20.08 14.34 -10.76
C GLY A 177 20.73 14.74 -9.44
N GLU A 178 22.06 14.52 -9.32
CA GLU A 178 22.83 14.50 -8.06
C GLU A 178 22.59 15.66 -7.07
N ALA A 179 22.06 16.79 -7.53
CA ALA A 179 21.84 17.99 -6.73
C ALA A 179 20.41 18.18 -6.18
N SER A 180 19.47 17.26 -6.40
CA SER A 180 18.07 17.49 -6.00
C SER A 180 17.51 16.34 -5.17
N ALA A 181 17.32 16.61 -3.87
CA ALA A 181 16.42 15.84 -3.02
C ALA A 181 15.00 16.00 -3.57
N GLY A 182 14.60 15.09 -4.47
CA GLY A 182 13.26 15.07 -5.03
C GLY A 182 12.24 14.52 -4.04
N GLU A 183 10.99 14.88 -4.22
CA GLU A 183 9.86 14.14 -3.63
C GLU A 183 9.38 13.11 -4.66
N LEU A 184 9.07 11.90 -4.20
CA LEU A 184 8.41 10.87 -5.00
C LEU A 184 6.92 10.89 -4.66
N VAL A 185 6.06 10.77 -5.67
CA VAL A 185 4.61 10.76 -5.48
C VAL A 185 4.04 9.45 -5.99
N LEU A 186 3.27 8.78 -5.13
CA LEU A 186 2.41 7.66 -5.53
C LEU A 186 1.15 8.21 -6.18
N LEU A 187 0.77 7.62 -7.31
CA LEU A 187 -0.30 8.06 -8.18
C LEU A 187 -1.38 6.98 -8.33
N ASP A 188 -2.64 7.39 -8.46
CA ASP A 188 -3.74 6.50 -8.87
C ASP A 188 -3.84 6.33 -10.40
N ASP A 189 -4.84 5.59 -10.88
CA ASP A 189 -5.13 5.34 -12.30
C ASP A 189 -5.40 6.64 -13.10
N ARG A 190 -5.78 7.71 -12.39
CA ARG A 190 -6.03 9.04 -12.94
C ARG A 190 -4.88 10.00 -12.69
N ARG A 191 -3.74 9.53 -12.21
CA ARG A 191 -2.56 10.34 -11.88
C ARG A 191 -2.81 11.36 -10.76
N ASN A 192 -3.80 11.12 -9.89
CA ASN A 192 -3.96 11.88 -8.66
C ASN A 192 -2.88 11.48 -7.65
N GLN A 193 -2.33 12.45 -6.94
CA GLN A 193 -1.29 12.20 -5.95
C GLN A 193 -1.89 11.65 -4.65
N LEU A 194 -1.47 10.46 -4.24
CA LEU A 194 -1.94 9.81 -3.02
C LEU A 194 -0.97 10.06 -1.86
N VAL A 195 0.28 9.65 -2.02
CA VAL A 195 1.30 9.69 -0.96
C VAL A 195 2.55 10.36 -1.49
N VAL A 196 3.14 11.25 -0.68
CA VAL A 196 4.43 11.86 -0.97
C VAL A 196 5.49 11.15 -0.12
N LEU A 197 6.52 10.63 -0.76
CA LEU A 197 7.66 9.97 -0.13
C LEU A 197 8.87 10.88 -0.31
N ALA A 198 9.66 11.03 0.76
CA ALA A 198 10.98 11.63 0.63
C ALA A 198 11.87 10.68 -0.20
N THR A 199 12.58 11.22 -1.20
CA THR A 199 13.63 10.42 -1.85
C THR A 199 14.68 10.08 -0.80
N PRO A 200 15.10 8.81 -0.68
CA PRO A 200 16.21 8.46 0.18
C PRO A 200 17.43 9.24 -0.27
N VAL A 201 17.82 10.23 0.54
CA VAL A 201 19.13 10.85 0.41
C VAL A 201 20.09 9.75 0.79
N ASP A 202 20.94 9.36 -0.15
CA ASP A 202 22.01 8.41 0.07
C ASP A 202 22.75 8.88 1.33
N ALA A 203 22.56 8.17 2.44
CA ALA A 203 23.41 8.29 3.61
C ALA A 203 24.75 7.61 3.29
N LEU A 204 25.34 7.94 2.14
CA LEU A 204 26.71 7.61 1.82
C LEU A 204 27.55 8.34 2.86
N ALA A 205 28.12 7.55 3.77
CA ALA A 205 29.27 7.88 4.60
C ALA A 205 29.06 8.71 5.90
N SER A 206 28.19 8.22 6.78
CA SER A 206 28.46 8.32 8.23
C SER A 206 28.37 6.95 8.91
N VAL A 207 28.88 5.89 8.26
CA VAL A 207 29.22 4.67 9.00
C VAL A 207 30.53 4.96 9.72
N THR A 208 30.43 5.47 10.94
CA THR A 208 31.52 5.34 11.91
C THR A 208 31.69 3.85 12.13
N VAL A 209 32.76 3.27 11.57
CA VAL A 209 33.14 1.88 11.82
C VAL A 209 33.47 1.78 13.31
N THR A 210 32.50 1.39 14.14
CA THR A 210 32.77 0.89 15.48
C THR A 210 32.98 -0.61 15.35
N ASP A 211 34.24 -1.02 15.39
CA ASP A 211 34.70 -2.41 15.44
C ASP A 211 33.97 -3.22 16.52
N ALA A 212 33.28 -4.29 16.11
CA ALA A 212 33.29 -5.61 16.74
C ALA A 212 32.41 -6.59 15.93
N PRO A 213 32.96 -7.66 15.33
CA PRO A 213 32.14 -8.68 14.69
C PRO A 213 31.43 -9.55 15.75
N PRO A 214 30.09 -9.71 15.71
CA PRO A 214 29.42 -10.73 16.49
C PRO A 214 29.69 -12.11 15.88
N SER A 215 30.14 -13.04 16.71
CA SER A 215 30.34 -14.44 16.39
C SER A 215 29.00 -15.10 16.00
N VAL A 216 28.91 -15.57 14.76
CA VAL A 216 27.78 -16.33 14.24
C VAL A 216 27.86 -17.76 14.80
N GLY A 217 26.97 -18.10 15.73
CA GLY A 217 26.78 -19.47 16.20
C GLY A 217 26.16 -20.36 15.11
N PRO A 218 26.43 -21.67 15.13
CA PRO A 218 25.90 -22.61 14.13
C PRO A 218 24.38 -22.64 14.16
N SER A 219 23.77 -22.27 13.03
CA SER A 219 22.34 -22.30 12.82
C SER A 219 21.84 -23.74 12.90
N GLY A 220 20.92 -24.01 13.83
CA GLY A 220 20.23 -25.32 13.92
C GLY A 220 19.49 -25.65 12.61
N PRO A 221 19.12 -26.93 12.40
CA PRO A 221 18.39 -27.35 11.20
C PRO A 221 17.09 -26.56 11.08
N GLY A 222 17.03 -25.67 10.09
CA GLY A 222 15.91 -24.75 9.90
C GLY A 222 14.60 -25.50 9.69
N LEU A 223 13.57 -25.14 10.48
CA LEU A 223 12.22 -25.71 10.44
C LEU A 223 11.62 -25.77 9.02
N MET A 224 12.04 -24.87 8.12
CA MET A 224 11.59 -24.83 6.72
C MET A 224 11.95 -26.06 5.89
N ARG A 225 12.86 -26.92 6.36
CA ARG A 225 13.24 -28.16 5.67
C ARG A 225 12.31 -29.35 5.98
N THR A 226 11.32 -29.15 6.83
CA THR A 226 10.41 -30.22 7.28
C THR A 226 9.15 -30.25 6.40
N TRP A 227 8.99 -31.31 5.61
CA TRP A 227 7.93 -31.45 4.58
C TRP A 227 6.49 -31.22 5.07
N TRP A 228 6.18 -31.56 6.32
CA TRP A 228 4.84 -31.45 6.89
C TRP A 228 4.40 -29.98 7.07
N VAL A 229 5.35 -29.04 7.22
CA VAL A 229 5.09 -27.59 7.26
C VAL A 229 4.43 -27.10 5.97
N TRP A 230 4.69 -27.76 4.84
CA TRP A 230 4.13 -27.42 3.54
C TRP A 230 2.90 -28.28 3.17
N ALA A 231 2.82 -29.50 3.69
CA ALA A 231 1.71 -30.42 3.40
C ALA A 231 0.38 -29.99 4.06
N ILE A 232 0.42 -29.50 5.30
CA ILE A 232 -0.79 -29.12 6.05
C ILE A 232 -1.53 -27.94 5.38
N PRO A 233 -0.87 -26.81 5.03
CA PRO A 233 -1.54 -25.70 4.35
C PRO A 233 -2.13 -26.11 2.99
N SER A 234 -1.45 -26.99 2.26
CA SER A 234 -1.92 -27.50 0.96
C SER A 234 -3.25 -28.25 1.08
N GLY A 235 -3.38 -29.11 2.10
CA GLY A 235 -4.60 -29.86 2.36
C GLY A 235 -5.77 -28.94 2.72
N VAL A 236 -5.53 -27.91 3.54
CA VAL A 236 -6.56 -26.91 3.91
C VAL A 236 -7.03 -26.13 2.70
N ALA A 237 -6.11 -25.61 1.86
CA ALA A 237 -6.45 -24.85 0.66
C ALA A 237 -7.29 -25.68 -0.33
N LEU A 238 -6.95 -26.96 -0.51
CA LEU A 238 -7.72 -27.88 -1.38
C LEU A 238 -9.15 -28.09 -0.86
N ALA A 239 -9.31 -28.32 0.45
CA ALA A 239 -10.63 -28.51 1.06
C ALA A 239 -11.53 -27.28 0.90
N VAL A 240 -10.98 -26.07 1.09
CA VAL A 240 -11.72 -24.82 0.87
C VAL A 240 -12.10 -24.65 -0.61
N GLY A 241 -11.20 -24.98 -1.55
CA GLY A 241 -11.48 -24.91 -2.98
C GLY A 241 -12.63 -25.82 -3.43
N ILE A 242 -12.68 -27.06 -2.93
CA ILE A 242 -13.76 -28.00 -3.23
C ILE A 242 -15.10 -27.49 -2.69
N GLY A 243 -15.13 -26.97 -1.45
CA GLY A 243 -16.35 -26.41 -0.86
C GLY A 243 -16.90 -25.21 -1.62
N ALA A 244 -16.01 -24.29 -2.03
CA ALA A 244 -16.39 -23.14 -2.85
C ALA A 244 -16.94 -23.56 -4.23
N GLY A 245 -16.30 -24.54 -4.87
CA GLY A 245 -16.73 -25.07 -6.17
C GLY A 245 -18.13 -25.69 -6.14
N MET A 246 -18.44 -26.51 -5.13
CA MET A 246 -19.78 -27.09 -4.97
C MET A 246 -20.84 -26.01 -4.74
N SER A 247 -20.55 -24.98 -3.94
CA SER A 247 -21.49 -23.86 -3.71
C SER A 247 -21.75 -22.98 -4.93
N ALA A 248 -20.82 -22.96 -5.90
CA ALA A 248 -20.98 -22.22 -7.14
C ALA A 248 -21.95 -22.93 -8.10
N SER A 249 -21.96 -24.28 -8.10
CA SER A 249 -22.90 -25.05 -8.90
C SER A 249 -24.35 -24.86 -8.45
N SER A 250 -24.62 -24.87 -7.13
CA SER A 250 -25.98 -24.66 -6.62
C SER A 250 -26.53 -23.25 -6.91
N ALA A 251 -25.66 -22.22 -6.90
CA ALA A 251 -26.06 -20.86 -7.25
C ALA A 251 -26.41 -20.69 -8.74
N SER A 252 -25.88 -21.56 -9.62
CA SER A 252 -26.24 -21.59 -11.04
C SER A 252 -27.60 -22.26 -11.26
N ASP A 253 -27.93 -23.26 -10.45
CA ASP A 253 -29.24 -23.92 -10.49
C ASP A 253 -30.33 -22.95 -10.01
N ASP A 254 -30.10 -22.22 -8.91
CA ASP A 254 -31.01 -21.17 -8.40
C ASP A 254 -31.26 -20.04 -9.43
N LEU A 255 -30.23 -19.68 -10.21
CA LEU A 255 -30.35 -18.71 -11.30
C LEU A 255 -31.22 -19.21 -12.44
N THR A 256 -31.12 -20.50 -12.76
CA THR A 256 -31.87 -21.11 -13.85
C THR A 256 -33.34 -21.26 -13.46
N GLU A 257 -33.62 -21.67 -12.22
CA GLU A 257 -34.96 -21.76 -11.64
C GLU A 257 -35.63 -20.38 -11.50
N GLY A 258 -34.87 -19.34 -11.11
CA GLY A 258 -35.37 -17.97 -11.02
C GLY A 258 -35.70 -17.34 -12.38
N LEU A 259 -34.92 -17.65 -13.42
CA LEU A 259 -35.16 -17.15 -14.78
C LEU A 259 -36.41 -17.76 -15.42
N GLU A 260 -36.76 -18.99 -15.07
CA GLU A 260 -38.04 -19.61 -15.49
C GLU A 260 -39.25 -18.97 -14.81
N ASN A 261 -39.10 -18.45 -13.59
CA ASN A 261 -40.22 -17.94 -12.80
C ASN A 261 -40.60 -16.46 -13.05
N ARG A 262 -39.91 -15.73 -13.94
CA ARG A 262 -40.21 -14.34 -14.39
C ARG A 262 -40.52 -13.28 -13.31
N THR A 263 -40.26 -13.53 -12.02
CA THR A 263 -40.53 -12.57 -10.93
C THR A 263 -39.29 -11.81 -10.44
N LEU A 264 -38.12 -12.01 -11.04
CA LEU A 264 -36.89 -11.33 -10.62
C LEU A 264 -36.86 -9.89 -11.15
N PHE A 265 -36.94 -8.93 -10.21
CA PHE A 265 -36.68 -7.52 -10.49
C PHE A 265 -35.21 -7.31 -10.85
N TYR A 266 -34.93 -6.26 -11.62
CA TYR A 266 -33.60 -5.94 -12.15
C TYR A 266 -32.52 -5.77 -11.06
N ASP A 267 -32.92 -5.34 -9.86
CA ASP A 267 -32.00 -5.12 -8.74
C ASP A 267 -31.52 -6.44 -8.11
N ASP A 268 -32.38 -7.46 -8.00
CA ASP A 268 -32.01 -8.79 -7.50
C ASP A 268 -31.04 -9.52 -8.46
N ALA A 269 -31.22 -9.30 -9.78
CA ALA A 269 -30.34 -9.86 -10.80
C ALA A 269 -28.93 -9.25 -10.74
N LYS A 270 -28.80 -7.99 -10.31
CA LYS A 270 -27.51 -7.30 -10.16
C LYS A 270 -26.75 -7.79 -8.92
N ASP A 271 -27.44 -7.93 -7.80
CA ASP A 271 -26.84 -8.47 -6.56
C ASP A 271 -26.39 -9.93 -6.72
N LEU A 272 -27.14 -10.74 -7.48
CA LEU A 272 -26.71 -12.09 -7.81
C LEU A 272 -25.47 -12.11 -8.72
N ARG A 273 -25.40 -11.21 -9.72
CA ARG A 273 -24.26 -11.10 -10.63
C ARG A 273 -22.97 -10.73 -9.89
N ASP A 274 -23.05 -9.78 -8.95
CA ASP A 274 -21.90 -9.35 -8.16
C ASP A 274 -21.44 -10.44 -7.18
N LYS A 275 -22.37 -11.22 -6.61
CA LYS A 275 -22.02 -12.42 -5.82
C LYS A 275 -21.33 -13.50 -6.64
N VAL A 276 -21.77 -13.75 -7.88
CA VAL A 276 -21.17 -14.77 -8.76
C VAL A 276 -19.77 -14.34 -9.24
N SER A 277 -19.58 -13.07 -9.59
CA SER A 277 -18.27 -12.56 -10.07
C SER A 277 -17.19 -12.64 -8.98
N SER A 278 -17.56 -12.25 -7.75
CA SER A 278 -16.67 -12.31 -6.58
C SER A 278 -16.27 -13.75 -6.23
N ARG A 279 -17.23 -14.69 -6.25
CA ARG A 279 -16.97 -16.10 -5.94
C ARG A 279 -16.12 -16.80 -6.99
N SER A 280 -16.24 -16.46 -8.28
CA SER A 280 -15.39 -17.04 -9.33
C SER A 280 -13.92 -16.62 -9.17
N THR A 281 -13.67 -15.38 -8.73
CA THR A 281 -12.32 -14.86 -8.50
C THR A 281 -11.65 -15.58 -7.34
N ILE A 282 -12.39 -15.83 -6.26
CA ILE A 282 -11.91 -16.58 -5.10
C ILE A 282 -11.57 -18.03 -5.48
N ALA A 283 -12.40 -18.68 -6.29
CA ALA A 283 -12.15 -20.04 -6.77
C ALA A 283 -10.84 -20.12 -7.60
N ASN A 284 -10.67 -19.21 -8.57
CA ASN A 284 -9.47 -19.19 -9.42
C ASN A 284 -8.19 -18.94 -8.63
N VAL A 285 -8.22 -18.00 -7.67
CA VAL A 285 -7.06 -17.72 -6.80
C VAL A 285 -6.74 -18.93 -5.92
N SER A 286 -7.77 -19.61 -5.41
CA SER A 286 -7.59 -20.80 -4.57
C SER A 286 -6.96 -21.96 -5.33
N PHE A 287 -7.40 -22.24 -6.57
CA PHE A 287 -6.81 -23.30 -7.40
C PHE A 287 -5.38 -22.99 -7.82
N ALA A 288 -5.07 -21.74 -8.19
CA ALA A 288 -3.71 -21.33 -8.51
C ALA A 288 -2.78 -21.49 -7.30
N THR A 289 -3.23 -21.06 -6.13
CA THR A 289 -2.47 -21.16 -4.88
C THR A 289 -2.22 -22.63 -4.49
N ALA A 290 -3.24 -23.49 -4.58
CA ALA A 290 -3.11 -24.92 -4.31
C ALA A 290 -2.13 -25.61 -5.27
N GLY A 291 -2.13 -25.22 -6.55
CA GLY A 291 -1.18 -25.72 -7.55
C GLY A 291 0.28 -25.42 -7.20
N VAL A 292 0.58 -24.17 -6.78
CA VAL A 292 1.95 -23.76 -6.40
C VAL A 292 2.45 -24.57 -5.20
N PHE A 293 1.63 -24.74 -4.17
CA PHE A 293 2.03 -25.52 -2.99
C PHE A 293 2.23 -27.01 -3.30
N ALA A 294 1.39 -27.61 -4.16
CA ALA A 294 1.55 -29.00 -4.58
C ALA A 294 2.88 -29.23 -5.32
N VAL A 295 3.28 -28.31 -6.20
CA VAL A 295 4.57 -28.37 -6.90
C VAL A 295 5.74 -28.26 -5.92
N ALA A 296 5.70 -27.29 -4.99
CA ALA A 296 6.74 -27.12 -3.98
C ALA A 296 6.91 -28.37 -3.09
N ALA A 297 5.78 -28.97 -2.66
CA ALA A 297 5.79 -30.21 -1.90
C ALA A 297 6.41 -31.38 -2.69
N GLY A 298 6.09 -31.49 -3.98
CA GLY A 298 6.70 -32.46 -4.89
C GLY A 298 8.21 -32.29 -5.02
N VAL A 299 8.69 -31.06 -5.22
CA VAL A 299 10.12 -30.76 -5.34
C VAL A 299 10.86 -31.13 -4.05
N VAL A 300 10.35 -30.76 -2.87
CA VAL A 300 10.97 -31.09 -1.58
C VAL A 300 10.98 -32.60 -1.35
N TRP A 301 9.93 -33.32 -1.76
CA TRP A 301 9.88 -34.78 -1.65
C TRP A 301 10.92 -35.47 -2.51
N PHE A 302 11.07 -35.06 -3.78
CA PHE A 302 12.01 -35.67 -4.72
C PHE A 302 13.47 -35.26 -4.48
N THR A 303 13.73 -34.08 -3.93
CA THR A 303 15.09 -33.59 -3.64
C THR A 303 15.64 -34.05 -2.30
N ARG A 304 14.90 -34.86 -1.53
CA ARG A 304 15.41 -35.45 -0.29
C ARG A 304 16.63 -36.32 -0.60
N PRO A 305 17.82 -35.98 -0.07
CA PRO A 305 18.97 -36.85 -0.20
C PRO A 305 18.64 -38.18 0.48
N LYS A 306 18.59 -39.27 -0.30
CA LYS A 306 18.40 -40.63 0.21
C LYS A 306 19.61 -40.97 1.08
N GLY A 307 19.37 -40.94 2.39
CA GLY A 307 20.24 -41.44 3.47
C GLY A 307 21.74 -41.47 3.16
N SER A 308 22.44 -40.36 3.40
CA SER A 308 23.85 -40.47 3.76
C SER A 308 23.90 -41.16 5.11
N ALA A 309 24.45 -42.38 5.15
CA ALA A 309 24.76 -43.07 6.39
C ALA A 309 25.46 -42.12 7.38
N PRO A 310 25.17 -42.20 8.69
CA PRO A 310 25.71 -41.27 9.68
C PRO A 310 27.24 -41.26 9.57
N ARG A 311 27.79 -40.18 8.99
CA ARG A 311 29.23 -39.93 9.03
C ARG A 311 29.53 -39.46 10.44
N THR A 312 30.09 -40.36 11.23
CA THR A 312 30.69 -40.04 12.52
C THR A 312 31.82 -39.04 12.24
N ALA A 313 31.55 -37.76 12.43
CA ALA A 313 32.57 -36.72 12.34
C ALA A 313 33.41 -36.79 13.61
N VAL A 314 34.53 -37.49 13.55
CA VAL A 314 35.58 -37.39 14.58
C VAL A 314 36.22 -36.02 14.39
N LEU A 315 35.84 -35.05 15.21
CA LEU A 315 36.53 -33.77 15.29
C LEU A 315 37.86 -34.00 16.02
N PRO A 316 39.03 -33.86 15.37
CA PRO A 316 40.29 -33.83 16.09
C PRO A 316 40.31 -32.55 16.92
N LEU A 317 40.21 -32.70 18.25
CA LEU A 317 40.45 -31.61 19.17
C LEU A 317 41.96 -31.30 19.10
N VAL A 318 42.34 -30.26 18.35
CA VAL A 318 43.72 -29.75 18.39
C VAL A 318 43.86 -29.00 19.72
N PRO A 319 44.65 -29.49 20.69
CA PRO A 319 44.84 -28.77 21.94
C PRO A 319 45.56 -27.45 21.61
N ALA A 320 44.92 -26.33 21.91
CA ALA A 320 45.58 -25.03 21.94
C ALA A 320 46.72 -25.14 22.96
N GLY A 321 47.96 -25.06 22.45
CA GLY A 321 49.17 -25.37 23.17
C GLY A 321 49.28 -24.59 24.49
N ARG A 322 49.27 -25.35 25.59
CA ARG A 322 49.94 -24.96 26.82
C ARG A 322 50.81 -26.15 27.21
N GLU A 323 52.12 -25.96 27.14
CA GLU A 323 53.11 -27.00 27.42
C GLU A 323 52.81 -27.66 28.78
N GLY A 324 52.58 -28.99 28.77
CA GLY A 324 52.56 -29.82 29.98
C GLY A 324 51.24 -30.55 30.36
N GLY A 325 50.18 -30.54 29.53
CA GLY A 325 48.90 -31.17 29.89
C GLY A 325 48.66 -32.57 29.29
N LEU A 326 48.49 -33.59 30.14
CA LEU A 326 47.95 -34.92 29.79
C LEU A 326 46.54 -34.78 29.19
N GLY A 327 46.37 -35.14 27.91
CA GLY A 327 45.08 -35.10 27.21
C GLY A 327 44.24 -36.35 27.46
N LEU A 328 43.05 -36.17 28.05
CA LEU A 328 42.06 -37.22 28.30
C LEU A 328 41.06 -37.26 27.13
N MET A 329 40.98 -38.38 26.40
CA MET A 329 39.99 -38.56 25.33
C MET A 329 38.66 -39.04 25.94
N LEU A 330 37.61 -38.23 25.85
CA LEU A 330 36.23 -38.66 26.10
C LEU A 330 35.57 -39.02 24.76
N SER A 331 35.30 -40.31 24.57
CA SER A 331 34.43 -40.82 23.52
C SER A 331 33.02 -40.94 24.09
N GLY A 332 32.07 -40.19 23.53
CA GLY A 332 30.65 -40.30 23.85
C GLY A 332 29.84 -40.50 22.58
N THR A 333 29.07 -41.58 22.52
CA THR A 333 28.02 -41.79 21.50
C THR A 333 26.75 -41.07 21.93
N LEU A 334 26.32 -40.06 21.17
CA LEU A 334 25.02 -39.41 21.35
C LEU A 334 23.91 -40.23 20.67
N PRO A 335 22.75 -40.45 21.32
CA PRO A 335 21.56 -41.04 20.69
C PRO A 335 20.87 -40.08 19.72
#